data_AF-A0A5B8M572-F1
#
_entry.id   AF-A0A5B8M572-F1
#
_cell.length_a   1.000
_cell.length_b   1.000
_cell.length_c   1.000
_cell.angle_alpha   90.00
_cell.angle_beta   90.00
_cell.angle_gamma   90.00
#
_symmetry.space_group_name_H-M   'P 1'
#
loop_
_entity.id
_entity.type
_entity.pdbx_description
1 polymer ?
#
loop_
_entity_poly.entity_id
_entity_poly.type
_entity_poly.pdbx_seq_one_letter_code
_entity_poly.pdbx_strand_id
1 'polypeptide(L)'
;MTRIVHRLKFGLEDALAAELHSIPFEVGAGDDSVEVTLEYDHEKAIIDLGCEGAGAWRGWSGGARSSFVIRRTEATPGYVPGELEPGAWSVQLGLYKVPVEPVEVTVTIQLPAESAIPPEPQAAPTPDAPRASARLLPAAPGLTWFAGDFHAHSTHSDGEQSLSELAGLAVRNGLDFLAVTEHNTVSHHPLLAQLGASHDLTLLPGQEVTTPRGHANAFGDIGWIDFRRPADTWVAEVAARGGILSVNHPLQGDWAWQHPLTTLPAALELWHVSWFLEATATAPWAFLERWRRDAVLLGGSDYHNPEHGYLPGTPVTWVAAEDRSPEAILDAVRAGRTAVTRLPVPDAPALVRVDGDLVAVAADGAVLRDLDGRSRLLHGDRVVIPDAPRGPYRLETPEGACLAISA
;
A
#
# COMPACT_ATOMS: atom_id res chain seq x y z
N MET A 1 5.86 -34.39 18.51
CA MET A 1 4.60 -33.80 18.02
C MET A 1 3.90 -33.19 19.22
N THR A 2 3.83 -31.87 19.22
CA THR A 2 3.28 -31.05 20.29
C THR A 2 2.04 -30.36 19.72
N ARG A 3 0.91 -30.47 20.43
CA ARG A 3 -0.34 -29.78 20.10
C ARG A 3 -0.82 -29.03 21.33
N ILE A 4 -0.97 -27.73 21.21
CA ILE A 4 -1.39 -26.82 22.28
C ILE A 4 -2.71 -26.20 21.86
N VAL A 5 -3.69 -26.15 22.77
CA VAL A 5 -5.02 -25.60 22.50
C VAL A 5 -5.36 -24.57 23.57
N HIS A 6 -5.57 -23.34 23.14
CA HIS A 6 -6.05 -22.24 23.97
C HIS A 6 -7.52 -21.99 23.68
N ARG A 7 -8.35 -21.93 24.72
CA ARG A 7 -9.75 -21.52 24.63
C ARG A 7 -9.92 -20.22 25.38
N LEU A 8 -10.34 -19.19 24.66
CA LEU A 8 -10.39 -17.81 25.10
C LEU A 8 -11.81 -17.26 24.88
N LYS A 9 -12.09 -16.14 25.52
CA LYS A 9 -13.30 -15.36 25.28
C LYS A 9 -12.90 -13.90 25.13
N PHE A 10 -13.35 -13.26 24.07
CA PHE A 10 -13.07 -11.85 23.82
C PHE A 10 -14.37 -11.07 23.65
N GLY A 11 -14.55 -10.05 24.47
CA GLY A 11 -15.58 -9.03 24.31
C GLY A 11 -14.97 -7.65 24.13
N LEU A 12 -15.83 -6.64 24.03
CA LEU A 12 -15.42 -5.25 23.80
C LEU A 12 -14.46 -4.72 24.87
N GLU A 13 -14.62 -5.12 26.13
CA GLU A 13 -13.70 -4.73 27.21
C GLU A 13 -12.27 -5.21 26.95
N ASP A 14 -12.09 -6.40 26.37
CA ASP A 14 -10.78 -6.95 26.05
C ASP A 14 -10.12 -6.14 24.92
N ALA A 15 -10.85 -5.82 23.86
CA ALA A 15 -10.35 -5.00 22.75
C ALA A 15 -9.97 -3.58 23.18
N LEU A 16 -10.73 -3.00 24.11
CA LEU A 16 -10.44 -1.68 24.66
C LEU A 16 -9.26 -1.69 25.63
N ALA A 17 -9.00 -2.82 26.30
CA ALA A 17 -7.88 -2.96 27.22
C ALA A 17 -6.54 -3.19 26.47
N ALA A 18 -6.57 -3.98 25.40
CA ALA A 18 -5.42 -4.22 24.53
C ALA A 18 -5.90 -4.56 23.12
N GLU A 19 -5.50 -3.73 22.15
CA GLU A 19 -5.82 -3.98 20.73
C GLU A 19 -5.17 -5.27 20.19
N LEU A 20 -4.04 -5.67 20.78
CA LEU A 20 -3.29 -6.89 20.43
C LEU A 20 -3.18 -7.81 21.65
N HIS A 21 -3.62 -9.05 21.50
CA HIS A 21 -3.51 -10.11 22.50
C HIS A 21 -2.48 -11.16 22.08
N SER A 22 -1.47 -11.39 22.93
CA SER A 22 -0.38 -12.34 22.64
C SER A 22 -0.58 -13.66 23.39
N ILE A 23 -0.53 -14.78 22.67
CA ILE A 23 -0.63 -16.14 23.21
C ILE A 23 0.75 -16.80 23.11
N PRO A 24 1.47 -16.96 24.24
CA PRO A 24 2.83 -17.49 24.22
C PRO A 24 2.86 -19.00 24.01
N PHE A 25 3.88 -19.48 23.32
CA PHE A 25 4.24 -20.91 23.21
C PHE A 25 5.75 -21.07 23.04
N GLU A 26 6.26 -22.28 23.28
CA GLU A 26 7.69 -22.58 23.16
C GLU A 26 7.98 -23.36 21.88
N VAL A 27 9.02 -22.93 21.17
CA VAL A 27 9.60 -23.63 20.02
C VAL A 27 10.91 -24.27 20.46
N GLY A 28 11.04 -25.58 20.30
CA GLY A 28 12.23 -26.36 20.64
C GLY A 28 13.25 -26.42 19.51
N ALA A 29 14.51 -26.74 19.82
CA ALA A 29 15.59 -26.86 18.84
C ALA A 29 15.41 -27.97 17.78
N GLY A 30 14.43 -28.85 17.95
CA GLY A 30 14.11 -29.92 17.00
C GLY A 30 12.82 -29.67 16.19
N ASP A 31 12.11 -28.57 16.45
CA ASP A 31 10.90 -28.22 15.70
C ASP A 31 11.30 -27.60 14.36
N ASP A 32 10.71 -28.07 13.26
CA ASP A 32 11.07 -27.66 11.89
C ASP A 32 9.96 -26.85 11.19
N SER A 33 8.78 -26.78 11.81
CA SER A 33 7.61 -26.12 11.29
C SER A 33 6.59 -25.84 12.39
N VAL A 34 5.83 -24.77 12.24
CA VAL A 34 4.71 -24.40 13.11
C VAL A 34 3.46 -24.19 12.27
N GLU A 35 2.35 -24.72 12.76
CA GLU A 35 1.00 -24.47 12.23
C GLU A 35 0.14 -23.88 13.33
N VAL A 36 -0.62 -22.84 12.99
CA VAL A 36 -1.57 -22.21 13.90
C VAL A 36 -2.93 -22.13 13.21
N THR A 37 -3.97 -22.49 13.95
CA THR A 37 -5.37 -22.38 13.52
C THR A 37 -6.15 -21.57 14.54
N LEU A 38 -6.93 -20.62 14.04
CA LEU A 38 -7.81 -19.71 14.77
C LEU A 38 -9.26 -20.02 14.39
N GLU A 39 -10.07 -20.40 15.37
CA GLU A 39 -11.49 -20.72 15.20
C GLU A 39 -12.34 -19.80 16.06
N TYR A 40 -13.31 -19.12 15.44
CA TYR A 40 -14.32 -18.30 16.10
C TYR A 40 -15.52 -18.06 15.18
N ASP A 41 -16.55 -17.39 15.69
CA ASP A 41 -17.74 -17.02 14.91
C ASP A 41 -17.48 -15.75 14.08
N HIS A 42 -17.15 -15.93 12.80
CA HIS A 42 -16.84 -14.84 11.85
C HIS A 42 -18.03 -13.91 11.55
N GLU A 43 -19.26 -14.30 11.90
CA GLU A 43 -20.42 -13.40 11.78
C GLU A 43 -20.49 -12.39 12.93
N LYS A 44 -19.82 -12.70 14.06
CA LYS A 44 -19.88 -11.90 15.28
C LYS A 44 -18.66 -11.03 15.51
N ALA A 45 -17.51 -11.42 14.98
CA ALA A 45 -16.25 -10.74 15.25
C ALA A 45 -15.33 -10.72 14.02
N ILE A 46 -14.34 -9.83 14.05
CA ILE A 46 -13.16 -9.84 13.19
C ILE A 46 -11.95 -9.84 14.11
N ILE A 47 -11.18 -10.92 14.04
CA ILE A 47 -9.97 -11.13 14.84
C ILE A 47 -8.83 -11.36 13.87
N ASP A 48 -7.82 -10.50 13.95
CA ASP A 48 -6.65 -10.60 13.11
C ASP A 48 -5.71 -11.69 13.62
N LEU A 49 -4.97 -12.32 12.70
CA LEU A 49 -3.99 -13.36 13.01
C LEU A 49 -2.59 -12.93 12.58
N GLY A 50 -1.63 -13.10 13.49
CA GLY A 50 -0.22 -12.90 13.23
C GLY A 50 0.67 -13.75 14.11
N CYS A 51 1.99 -13.63 13.92
CA CYS A 51 2.97 -14.41 14.66
C CYS A 51 4.25 -13.62 14.91
N GLU A 52 4.72 -13.69 16.16
CA GLU A 52 6.02 -13.16 16.57
C GLU A 52 6.89 -14.33 17.04
N GLY A 53 8.05 -14.47 16.41
CA GLY A 53 9.06 -15.46 16.79
C GLY A 53 10.01 -14.91 17.83
N ALA A 54 10.87 -15.78 18.38
CA ALA A 54 11.78 -15.42 19.46
C ALA A 54 12.74 -14.26 19.13
N GLY A 55 13.06 -14.06 17.84
CA GLY A 55 13.97 -13.01 17.40
C GLY A 55 13.35 -11.92 16.51
N ALA A 56 12.18 -12.15 15.92
CA ALA A 56 11.62 -11.27 14.91
C ALA A 56 10.13 -11.48 14.68
N TRP A 57 9.49 -10.48 14.08
CA TRP A 57 8.15 -10.61 13.50
C TRP A 57 8.13 -11.68 12.41
N ARG A 58 7.15 -12.60 12.46
CA ARG A 58 7.05 -13.71 11.50
C ARG A 58 5.90 -13.56 10.52
N GLY A 59 4.98 -12.63 10.72
CA GLY A 59 3.95 -12.35 9.73
C GLY A 59 2.64 -11.86 10.33
N TRP A 60 1.77 -11.43 9.42
CA TRP A 60 0.44 -10.91 9.69
C TRP A 60 -0.45 -11.26 8.50
N SER A 61 -1.70 -11.61 8.76
CA SER A 61 -2.71 -11.81 7.73
C SER A 61 -3.98 -10.99 7.95
N GLY A 62 -4.00 -10.12 8.98
CA GLY A 62 -5.24 -9.48 9.42
C GLY A 62 -6.32 -10.53 9.67
N GLY A 63 -7.57 -10.15 9.42
CA GLY A 63 -8.73 -11.05 9.46
C GLY A 63 -8.90 -11.94 8.21
N ALA A 64 -7.95 -11.92 7.26
CA ALA A 64 -8.09 -12.63 5.98
C ALA A 64 -7.88 -14.16 6.10
N ARG A 65 -7.27 -14.64 7.19
CA ARG A 65 -6.93 -16.06 7.36
C ARG A 65 -7.28 -16.58 8.75
N SER A 66 -7.76 -17.82 8.77
CA SER A 66 -8.01 -18.59 10.00
C SER A 66 -6.87 -19.56 10.31
N SER A 67 -5.83 -19.67 9.48
CA SER A 67 -4.65 -20.47 9.77
C SER A 67 -3.42 -20.03 8.99
N PHE A 68 -2.25 -20.44 9.50
CA PHE A 68 -0.98 -20.31 8.79
C PHE A 68 -0.03 -21.45 9.12
N VAL A 69 0.94 -21.66 8.23
CA VAL A 69 2.06 -22.56 8.41
C VAL A 69 3.36 -21.80 8.13
N ILE A 70 4.36 -21.99 8.99
CA ILE A 70 5.72 -21.50 8.77
C ILE A 70 6.66 -22.70 8.80
N ARG A 71 7.48 -22.84 7.75
CA ARG A 71 8.58 -23.80 7.67
C ARG A 71 9.88 -23.04 7.37
N ARG A 72 10.98 -23.80 7.36
CA ARG A 72 12.30 -23.30 6.97
C ARG A 72 12.33 -22.63 5.59
N THR A 73 11.69 -23.24 4.59
CA THR A 73 11.84 -22.85 3.18
C THR A 73 10.57 -22.28 2.54
N GLU A 74 9.43 -22.41 3.22
CA GLU A 74 8.14 -21.96 2.73
C GLU A 74 7.25 -21.57 3.92
N ALA A 75 6.34 -20.62 3.70
CA ALA A 75 5.35 -20.21 4.67
C ALA A 75 4.07 -19.81 3.93
N THR A 76 2.94 -19.82 4.64
CA THR A 76 1.68 -19.25 4.14
C THR A 76 1.90 -17.78 3.74
N PRO A 77 1.37 -17.30 2.61
CA PRO A 77 1.43 -15.89 2.24
C PRO A 77 0.99 -14.99 3.40
N GLY A 78 1.77 -13.92 3.63
CA GLY A 78 1.68 -13.06 4.82
C GLY A 78 2.68 -13.40 5.92
N TYR A 79 3.33 -14.57 5.84
CA TYR A 79 4.31 -15.04 6.82
C TYR A 79 5.69 -15.27 6.20
N VAL A 80 6.73 -15.04 7.00
CA VAL A 80 8.13 -15.10 6.59
C VAL A 80 8.67 -16.51 6.85
N PRO A 81 9.12 -17.25 5.82
CA PRO A 81 9.80 -18.53 6.01
C PRO A 81 11.19 -18.31 6.63
N GLY A 82 11.72 -19.35 7.26
CA GLY A 82 13.06 -19.32 7.86
C GLY A 82 13.18 -20.33 8.98
N GLU A 83 14.39 -20.53 9.49
CA GLU A 83 14.61 -21.38 10.67
C GLU A 83 13.68 -20.94 11.81
N LEU A 84 13.17 -21.92 12.55
CA LEU A 84 12.36 -21.69 13.73
C LEU A 84 13.32 -21.46 14.90
N GLU A 85 13.51 -20.19 15.30
CA GLU A 85 14.40 -19.84 16.40
C GLU A 85 13.92 -20.48 17.70
N PRO A 86 14.73 -21.31 18.39
CA PRO A 86 14.29 -21.92 19.64
C PRO A 86 14.04 -20.85 20.71
N GLY A 87 12.94 -20.99 21.45
CA GLY A 87 12.56 -20.09 22.55
C GLY A 87 11.09 -19.69 22.51
N ALA A 88 10.80 -18.58 23.20
CA ALA A 88 9.45 -18.07 23.36
C ALA A 88 8.96 -17.41 22.07
N TRP A 89 7.87 -17.96 21.52
CA TRP A 89 7.11 -17.40 20.42
C TRP A 89 5.74 -16.96 20.91
N SER A 90 5.03 -16.19 20.11
CA SER A 90 3.63 -15.88 20.38
C SER A 90 2.77 -15.80 19.12
N VAL A 91 1.55 -16.31 19.25
CA VAL A 91 0.47 -15.99 18.31
C VAL A 91 -0.07 -14.63 18.70
N GLN A 92 -0.23 -13.76 17.72
CA GLN A 92 -0.71 -12.40 17.91
C GLN A 92 -2.13 -12.30 17.38
N LEU A 93 -3.07 -11.86 18.22
CA LEU A 93 -4.47 -11.68 17.86
C LEU A 93 -4.84 -10.19 17.92
N GLY A 94 -5.20 -9.60 16.78
CA GLY A 94 -5.75 -8.23 16.75
C GLY A 94 -7.25 -8.25 16.98
N LEU A 95 -7.74 -7.58 18.02
CA LEU A 95 -9.17 -7.58 18.36
C LEU A 95 -9.92 -6.48 17.61
N TYR A 96 -9.90 -6.53 16.27
CA TYR A 96 -10.35 -5.44 15.39
C TYR A 96 -11.84 -5.07 15.58
N LYS A 97 -12.74 -6.06 15.53
CA LYS A 97 -14.16 -5.86 15.82
C LYS A 97 -14.66 -7.02 16.68
N VAL A 98 -14.95 -6.75 17.95
CA VAL A 98 -15.53 -7.75 18.87
C VAL A 98 -16.79 -7.16 19.55
N PRO A 99 -17.81 -7.99 19.79
CA PRO A 99 -19.06 -7.54 20.39
C PRO A 99 -18.93 -7.31 21.91
N VAL A 100 -19.95 -6.71 22.52
CA VAL A 100 -20.00 -6.51 23.99
C VAL A 100 -20.04 -7.87 24.69
N GLU A 101 -20.92 -8.76 24.26
CA GLU A 101 -20.97 -10.14 24.74
C GLU A 101 -19.80 -10.96 24.18
N PRO A 102 -18.94 -11.57 25.03
CA PRO A 102 -17.74 -12.23 24.52
C PRO A 102 -18.00 -13.37 23.54
N VAL A 103 -17.21 -13.42 22.46
CA VAL A 103 -17.16 -14.55 21.52
C VAL A 103 -16.15 -15.60 22.00
N GLU A 104 -16.46 -16.88 21.79
CA GLU A 104 -15.51 -17.96 22.07
C GLU A 104 -14.50 -18.06 20.93
N VAL A 105 -13.22 -18.16 21.31
CA VAL A 105 -12.10 -18.24 20.37
C VAL A 105 -11.22 -19.41 20.75
N THR A 106 -10.89 -20.24 19.77
CA THR A 106 -9.94 -21.35 19.95
C THR A 106 -8.71 -21.12 19.09
N VAL A 107 -7.54 -21.15 19.72
CA VAL A 107 -6.25 -21.14 19.02
C VAL A 107 -5.58 -22.50 19.23
N THR A 108 -5.30 -23.19 18.13
CA THR A 108 -4.55 -24.45 18.13
C THR A 108 -3.17 -24.19 17.55
N ILE A 109 -2.12 -24.59 18.25
CA ILE A 109 -0.72 -24.50 17.82
C ILE A 109 -0.18 -25.91 17.69
N GLN A 110 0.48 -26.20 16.57
CA GLN A 110 0.93 -27.54 16.21
C GLN A 110 2.37 -27.53 15.69
N LEU A 111 3.20 -28.40 16.29
CA LEU A 111 4.64 -28.55 16.03
C LEU A 111 4.97 -30.06 15.90
N PRO A 112 5.39 -30.59 14.74
CA PRO A 112 5.47 -29.91 13.45
C PRO A 112 4.10 -29.64 12.84
N ALA A 113 4.06 -28.78 11.82
CA ALA A 113 2.88 -28.53 10.98
C ALA A 113 2.45 -29.79 10.22
N GLU A 114 1.14 -30.01 10.09
CA GLU A 114 0.56 -31.11 9.30
C GLU A 114 0.03 -30.66 7.95
N SER A 115 -0.53 -29.44 7.88
CA SER A 115 -1.16 -28.94 6.66
C SER A 115 -0.14 -28.54 5.60
N ALA A 116 -0.44 -28.85 4.33
CA ALA A 116 0.32 -28.33 3.20
C ALA A 116 0.07 -26.83 3.02
N ILE A 117 1.04 -26.10 2.45
CA ILE A 117 0.84 -24.73 1.99
C ILE A 117 0.39 -24.81 0.52
N PRO A 118 -0.82 -24.34 0.16
CA PRO A 118 -1.25 -24.34 -1.23
C PRO A 118 -0.33 -23.45 -2.07
N PRO A 119 0.01 -23.85 -3.30
CA PRO A 119 0.74 -22.98 -4.22
C PRO A 119 -0.12 -21.78 -4.61
N GLU A 120 0.50 -20.60 -4.68
CA GLU A 120 -0.16 -19.39 -5.16
C GLU A 120 -0.49 -19.50 -6.66
N PRO A 121 -1.71 -19.08 -7.07
CA PRO A 121 -2.06 -18.97 -8.47
C PRO A 121 -1.04 -18.17 -9.28
N GLN A 122 -0.95 -18.47 -10.58
CA GLN A 122 -0.14 -17.71 -11.51
C GLN A 122 -1.06 -16.99 -12.48
N ALA A 123 -0.69 -15.77 -12.87
CA ALA A 123 -1.48 -15.04 -13.86
C ALA A 123 -1.53 -15.82 -15.18
N ALA A 124 -2.66 -15.74 -15.85
CA ALA A 124 -2.72 -16.08 -17.26
C ALA A 124 -1.73 -15.19 -18.04
N PRO A 125 -1.11 -15.70 -19.11
CA PRO A 125 -0.32 -14.89 -20.02
C PRO A 125 -1.12 -13.66 -20.44
N THR A 126 -0.58 -12.49 -20.14
CA THR A 126 -1.24 -11.22 -20.47
C THR A 126 -0.87 -10.86 -21.91
N PRO A 127 -1.83 -10.53 -22.79
CA PRO A 127 -1.52 -10.01 -24.12
C PRO A 127 -0.62 -8.77 -24.01
N ASP A 128 0.25 -8.54 -25.00
CA ASP A 128 1.06 -7.32 -25.06
C ASP A 128 0.13 -6.09 -25.04
N ALA A 129 0.06 -5.43 -23.88
CA ALA A 129 -0.60 -4.15 -23.71
C ALA A 129 0.47 -3.06 -23.80
N PRO A 130 0.24 -1.97 -24.56
CA PRO A 130 1.17 -0.86 -24.57
C PRO A 130 1.28 -0.27 -23.15
N ARG A 131 2.52 -0.08 -22.68
CA ARG A 131 2.79 0.63 -21.43
C ARG A 131 2.29 2.07 -21.54
N ALA A 132 1.77 2.61 -20.46
CA ALA A 132 1.28 3.97 -20.40
C ALA A 132 2.42 4.99 -20.58
N SER A 133 3.67 4.65 -20.21
CA SER A 133 4.87 5.43 -20.56
C SER A 133 5.05 5.67 -22.07
N ALA A 134 4.49 4.82 -22.94
CA ALA A 134 4.48 5.03 -24.39
C ALA A 134 3.68 6.27 -24.82
N ARG A 135 2.90 6.87 -23.91
CA ARG A 135 2.27 8.19 -24.08
C ARG A 135 3.29 9.32 -24.26
N LEU A 136 4.53 9.13 -23.80
CA LEU A 136 5.63 10.12 -23.91
C LEU A 136 5.22 11.51 -23.41
N LEU A 137 4.76 11.57 -22.15
CA LEU A 137 4.48 12.85 -21.49
C LEU A 137 5.74 13.75 -21.52
N PRO A 138 5.58 15.08 -21.67
CA PRO A 138 6.71 16.01 -21.66
C PRO A 138 7.56 15.84 -20.40
N ALA A 139 8.87 15.64 -20.58
CA ALA A 139 9.83 15.43 -19.50
C ALA A 139 11.12 16.22 -19.77
N ALA A 140 11.87 16.49 -18.70
CA ALA A 140 13.21 17.06 -18.81
C ALA A 140 14.17 16.07 -19.52
N PRO A 141 15.26 16.54 -20.15
CA PRO A 141 16.22 15.67 -20.81
C PRO A 141 16.72 14.52 -19.91
N GLY A 142 16.68 13.30 -20.44
CA GLY A 142 17.11 12.09 -19.73
C GLY A 142 16.07 11.46 -18.80
N LEU A 143 14.86 12.06 -18.68
CA LEU A 143 13.77 11.50 -17.88
C LEU A 143 12.63 10.99 -18.75
N THR A 144 11.94 9.95 -18.26
CA THR A 144 10.69 9.43 -18.80
C THR A 144 9.66 9.38 -17.68
N TRP A 145 8.40 9.71 -17.99
CA TRP A 145 7.29 9.51 -17.05
C TRP A 145 6.80 8.07 -17.11
N PHE A 146 7.02 7.33 -16.04
CA PHE A 146 6.51 5.97 -15.84
C PHE A 146 5.22 6.02 -15.05
N ALA A 147 4.22 5.25 -15.46
CA ALA A 147 2.94 5.13 -14.79
C ALA A 147 2.95 3.99 -13.78
N GLY A 148 2.42 4.21 -12.60
CA GLY A 148 2.22 3.14 -11.64
C GLY A 148 1.20 3.47 -10.57
N ASP A 149 1.17 2.60 -9.58
CA ASP A 149 0.26 2.65 -8.46
C ASP A 149 1.06 2.41 -7.18
N PHE A 150 0.81 3.25 -6.17
CA PHE A 150 1.52 3.23 -4.90
C PHE A 150 0.75 2.54 -3.77
N HIS A 151 -0.39 1.90 -4.06
CA HIS A 151 -1.20 1.27 -3.04
C HIS A 151 -1.99 0.07 -3.60
N ALA A 152 -1.55 -1.15 -3.28
CA ALA A 152 -2.23 -2.38 -3.67
C ALA A 152 -1.81 -3.57 -2.79
N HIS A 153 -2.74 -4.51 -2.64
CA HIS A 153 -2.63 -5.67 -1.75
C HIS A 153 -2.80 -6.98 -2.51
N SER A 154 -2.20 -8.04 -1.98
CA SER A 154 -2.29 -9.40 -2.53
C SER A 154 -2.76 -10.38 -1.46
N THR A 155 -2.72 -11.66 -1.78
CA THR A 155 -2.94 -12.78 -0.84
C THR A 155 -1.95 -12.79 0.33
N HIS A 156 -0.92 -11.95 0.32
CA HIS A 156 -0.01 -11.77 1.45
C HIS A 156 -0.59 -10.91 2.59
N SER A 157 -1.68 -10.17 2.38
CA SER A 157 -2.57 -9.70 3.45
C SER A 157 -4.00 -10.15 3.17
N ASP A 158 -4.83 -9.23 2.69
CA ASP A 158 -6.27 -9.32 2.54
C ASP A 158 -6.73 -9.06 1.08
N GLY A 159 -5.78 -8.99 0.15
CA GLY A 159 -6.07 -9.07 -1.27
C GLY A 159 -6.45 -10.49 -1.70
N GLU A 160 -7.25 -10.58 -2.76
CA GLU A 160 -7.72 -11.85 -3.32
C GLU A 160 -6.85 -12.39 -4.46
N GLN A 161 -5.93 -11.56 -4.98
CA GLN A 161 -5.04 -11.94 -6.07
C GLN A 161 -3.67 -12.31 -5.53
N SER A 162 -3.09 -13.39 -6.06
CA SER A 162 -1.68 -13.68 -5.87
C SER A 162 -0.80 -12.53 -6.39
N LEU A 163 0.44 -12.42 -5.92
CA LEU A 163 1.40 -11.44 -6.44
C LEU A 163 1.55 -11.52 -7.97
N SER A 164 1.50 -12.73 -8.54
CA SER A 164 1.55 -12.90 -10.00
C SER A 164 0.31 -12.36 -10.69
N GLU A 165 -0.90 -12.66 -10.19
CA GLU A 165 -2.16 -12.18 -10.78
C GLU A 165 -2.29 -10.66 -10.67
N LEU A 166 -1.87 -10.10 -9.53
CA LEU A 166 -1.82 -8.66 -9.29
C LEU A 166 -0.86 -7.96 -10.26
N ALA A 167 0.34 -8.51 -10.46
CA ALA A 167 1.26 -8.00 -11.48
C ALA A 167 0.64 -8.08 -12.89
N GLY A 168 -0.04 -9.19 -13.22
CA GLY A 168 -0.76 -9.33 -14.48
C GLY A 168 -1.88 -8.29 -14.66
N LEU A 169 -2.63 -7.94 -13.60
CA LEU A 169 -3.64 -6.88 -13.62
C LEU A 169 -3.02 -5.50 -13.90
N ALA A 170 -1.91 -5.18 -13.24
CA ALA A 170 -1.16 -3.94 -13.47
C ALA A 170 -0.64 -3.85 -14.91
N VAL A 171 -0.08 -4.94 -15.46
CA VAL A 171 0.33 -5.02 -16.86
C VAL A 171 -0.85 -4.82 -17.81
N ARG A 172 -2.00 -5.46 -17.54
CA ARG A 172 -3.21 -5.27 -18.34
C ARG A 172 -3.70 -3.82 -18.36
N ASN A 173 -3.51 -3.09 -17.27
CA ASN A 173 -3.84 -1.66 -17.19
C ASN A 173 -2.73 -0.75 -17.74
N GLY A 174 -1.67 -1.32 -18.35
CA GLY A 174 -0.59 -0.57 -18.97
C GLY A 174 0.42 0.03 -17.99
N LEU A 175 0.44 -0.38 -16.71
CA LEU A 175 1.39 0.17 -15.74
C LEU A 175 2.83 -0.25 -16.04
N ASP A 176 3.77 0.63 -15.68
CA ASP A 176 5.22 0.42 -15.72
C ASP A 176 5.77 -0.11 -14.39
N PHE A 177 5.12 0.29 -13.27
CA PHE A 177 5.46 -0.19 -11.94
C PHE A 177 4.22 -0.33 -11.04
N LEU A 178 4.35 -1.10 -9.96
CA LEU A 178 3.34 -1.27 -8.91
C LEU A 178 4.03 -1.40 -7.55
N ALA A 179 3.67 -0.57 -6.57
CA ALA A 179 4.01 -0.83 -5.18
C ALA A 179 3.05 -1.85 -4.59
N VAL A 180 3.61 -2.88 -3.96
CA VAL A 180 2.85 -3.91 -3.24
C VAL A 180 3.01 -3.65 -1.75
N THR A 181 1.92 -3.32 -1.07
CA THR A 181 1.91 -2.66 0.24
C THR A 181 1.13 -3.44 1.28
N GLU A 182 1.40 -4.73 1.40
CA GLU A 182 0.68 -5.63 2.32
C GLU A 182 0.61 -5.09 3.75
N HIS A 183 -0.51 -5.34 4.43
CA HIS A 183 -0.74 -4.89 5.80
C HIS A 183 0.21 -5.58 6.80
N ASN A 184 1.02 -4.78 7.50
CA ASN A 184 1.84 -5.18 8.65
C ASN A 184 2.77 -6.39 8.42
N THR A 185 3.11 -6.70 7.16
CA THR A 185 4.02 -7.79 6.77
C THR A 185 4.91 -7.36 5.62
N VAL A 186 6.04 -8.04 5.49
CA VAL A 186 7.02 -7.87 4.40
C VAL A 186 7.34 -9.21 3.71
N SER A 187 6.49 -10.22 3.94
CA SER A 187 6.70 -11.58 3.43
C SER A 187 6.82 -11.66 1.90
N HIS A 188 6.25 -10.70 1.18
CA HIS A 188 6.30 -10.60 -0.27
C HIS A 188 7.62 -10.02 -0.80
N HIS A 189 8.36 -9.22 -0.02
CA HIS A 189 9.53 -8.46 -0.49
C HIS A 189 10.55 -9.33 -1.26
N PRO A 190 10.96 -10.52 -0.76
CA PRO A 190 11.96 -11.35 -1.46
C PRO A 190 11.49 -11.88 -2.83
N LEU A 191 10.18 -11.86 -3.10
CA LEU A 191 9.57 -12.42 -4.31
C LEU A 191 9.46 -11.40 -5.45
N LEU A 192 9.49 -10.10 -5.12
CA LEU A 192 9.13 -9.02 -6.04
C LEU A 192 10.04 -8.91 -7.25
N ALA A 193 11.36 -9.02 -7.07
CA ALA A 193 12.31 -8.85 -8.17
C ALA A 193 12.14 -9.91 -9.27
N GLN A 194 12.02 -11.18 -8.86
CA GLN A 194 11.82 -12.27 -9.82
C GLN A 194 10.44 -12.20 -10.48
N LEU A 195 9.39 -11.94 -9.70
CA LEU A 195 8.04 -11.82 -10.22
C LEU A 195 7.91 -10.64 -11.19
N GLY A 196 8.40 -9.46 -10.82
CA GLY A 196 8.39 -8.28 -11.68
C GLY A 196 9.09 -8.52 -13.03
N ALA A 197 10.28 -9.14 -13.00
CA ALA A 197 10.99 -9.52 -14.22
C ALA A 197 10.18 -10.46 -15.13
N SER A 198 9.42 -11.39 -14.54
CA SER A 198 8.59 -12.33 -15.32
C SER A 198 7.37 -11.68 -15.99
N HIS A 199 6.93 -10.52 -15.49
CA HIS A 199 5.80 -9.74 -16.00
C HIS A 199 6.20 -8.49 -16.79
N ASP A 200 7.50 -8.25 -16.97
CA ASP A 200 8.02 -6.99 -17.52
C ASP A 200 7.49 -5.75 -16.77
N LEU A 201 7.36 -5.86 -15.44
CA LEU A 201 6.80 -4.85 -14.55
C LEU A 201 7.74 -4.60 -13.38
N THR A 202 7.93 -3.35 -12.99
CA THR A 202 8.69 -3.05 -11.77
C THR A 202 7.79 -3.19 -10.54
N LEU A 203 8.05 -4.17 -9.68
CA LEU A 203 7.38 -4.29 -8.39
C LEU A 203 8.19 -3.56 -7.31
N LEU A 204 7.58 -2.58 -6.65
CA LEU A 204 8.22 -1.83 -5.57
C LEU A 204 7.86 -2.48 -4.22
N PRO A 205 8.85 -2.72 -3.35
CA PRO A 205 8.60 -3.14 -1.98
C PRO A 205 7.93 -2.02 -1.19
N GLY A 206 6.89 -2.38 -0.45
CA GLY A 206 6.27 -1.53 0.56
C GLY A 206 5.63 -2.35 1.66
N GLN A 207 5.31 -1.70 2.76
CA GLN A 207 4.45 -2.22 3.82
C GLN A 207 3.41 -1.15 4.10
N GLU A 208 2.13 -1.52 4.17
CA GLU A 208 1.16 -0.66 4.82
C GLU A 208 1.20 -0.88 6.33
N VAL A 209 1.59 0.16 7.06
CA VAL A 209 1.51 0.20 8.51
C VAL A 209 0.07 0.50 8.89
N THR A 210 -0.63 -0.53 9.36
CA THR A 210 -2.09 -0.53 9.52
C THR A 210 -2.46 -0.57 10.99
N THR A 211 -3.25 0.42 11.42
CA THR A 211 -3.77 0.53 12.78
C THR A 211 -5.20 1.06 12.78
N PRO A 212 -5.99 0.85 13.85
CA PRO A 212 -7.34 1.43 13.97
C PRO A 212 -7.38 2.97 13.91
N ARG A 213 -6.23 3.65 13.97
CA ARG A 213 -6.11 5.12 14.04
C ARG A 213 -5.50 5.73 12.78
N GLY A 214 -5.43 4.96 11.70
CA GLY A 214 -4.94 5.41 10.39
C GLY A 214 -3.79 4.58 9.86
N HIS A 215 -3.56 4.70 8.56
CA HIS A 215 -2.60 3.90 7.82
C HIS A 215 -1.52 4.75 7.13
N ALA A 216 -0.36 4.15 6.90
CA ALA A 216 0.72 4.76 6.12
C ALA A 216 1.53 3.71 5.38
N ASN A 217 1.87 3.98 4.12
CA ASN A 217 2.79 3.15 3.37
C ASN A 217 4.25 3.53 3.66
N ALA A 218 5.04 2.52 4.00
CA ALA A 218 6.50 2.59 4.11
C ALA A 218 7.12 1.92 2.88
N PHE A 219 7.61 2.73 1.93
CA PHE A 219 8.16 2.26 0.66
C PHE A 219 9.68 2.02 0.74
N GLY A 220 10.13 0.97 0.05
CA GLY A 220 11.52 0.55 -0.06
C GLY A 220 11.78 -0.84 0.52
N ASP A 221 12.89 -1.47 0.13
CA ASP A 221 13.39 -2.70 0.75
C ASP A 221 14.09 -2.34 2.06
N ILE A 222 13.29 -1.91 3.04
CA ILE A 222 13.74 -1.35 4.32
C ILE A 222 13.37 -2.24 5.52
N GLY A 223 12.93 -3.47 5.24
CA GLY A 223 12.41 -4.40 6.22
C GLY A 223 11.11 -3.94 6.88
N TRP A 224 10.70 -4.70 7.91
CA TRP A 224 9.44 -4.46 8.62
C TRP A 224 9.51 -3.20 9.50
N ILE A 225 8.42 -2.43 9.48
CA ILE A 225 8.15 -1.30 10.37
C ILE A 225 7.13 -1.75 11.41
N ASP A 226 7.48 -1.61 12.69
CA ASP A 226 6.64 -2.08 13.78
C ASP A 226 5.43 -1.16 14.01
N PHE A 227 4.27 -1.56 13.50
CA PHE A 227 2.99 -0.85 13.60
C PHE A 227 2.49 -0.65 15.04
N ARG A 228 3.07 -1.37 16.02
CA ARG A 228 2.70 -1.23 17.44
C ARG A 228 3.38 -0.02 18.08
N ARG A 229 4.39 0.55 17.41
CA ARG A 229 5.14 1.72 17.88
C ARG A 229 4.38 3.01 17.55
N PRO A 230 4.62 4.12 18.27
CA PRO A 230 4.01 5.42 17.93
C PRO A 230 4.35 5.88 16.51
N ALA A 231 3.42 6.56 15.83
CA ALA A 231 3.58 6.94 14.42
C ALA A 231 4.82 7.80 14.11
N ASP A 232 5.26 8.67 15.03
CA ASP A 232 6.52 9.42 14.89
C ASP A 232 7.73 8.51 14.70
N THR A 233 7.72 7.32 15.29
CA THR A 233 8.82 6.36 15.14
C THR A 233 8.86 5.78 13.74
N TRP A 234 7.71 5.57 13.08
CA TRP A 234 7.65 5.11 11.69
C TRP A 234 8.26 6.15 10.77
N VAL A 235 7.94 7.44 10.94
CA VAL A 235 8.52 8.53 10.15
C VAL A 235 10.05 8.53 10.27
N ALA A 236 10.57 8.45 11.49
CA ALA A 236 12.02 8.48 11.74
C ALA A 236 12.73 7.22 11.24
N GLU A 237 12.16 6.04 11.47
CA GLU A 237 12.73 4.75 11.12
C GLU A 237 12.77 4.52 9.62
N VAL A 238 11.67 4.81 8.92
CA VAL A 238 11.60 4.73 7.46
C VAL A 238 12.63 5.65 6.83
N ALA A 239 12.73 6.91 7.29
CA ALA A 239 13.73 7.85 6.79
C ALA A 239 15.17 7.38 7.07
N ALA A 240 15.45 6.85 8.27
CA ALA A 240 16.78 6.36 8.66
C ALA A 240 17.24 5.16 7.82
N ARG A 241 16.29 4.34 7.34
CA ARG A 241 16.55 3.21 6.44
C ARG A 241 16.53 3.59 4.96
N GLY A 242 16.37 4.89 4.66
CA GLY A 242 16.34 5.41 3.30
C GLY A 242 15.02 5.19 2.57
N GLY A 243 13.95 4.77 3.24
CA GLY A 243 12.63 4.62 2.64
C GLY A 243 11.85 5.93 2.50
N ILE A 244 10.60 5.81 2.10
CA ILE A 244 9.65 6.93 1.99
C ILE A 244 8.39 6.54 2.73
N LEU A 245 8.00 7.33 3.73
CA LEU A 245 6.70 7.17 4.38
C LEU A 245 5.68 8.06 3.67
N SER A 246 4.51 7.53 3.37
CA SER A 246 3.34 8.26 2.87
C SER A 246 2.15 7.98 3.79
N VAL A 247 1.48 9.03 4.28
CA VAL A 247 0.18 8.84 4.95
C VAL A 247 -0.85 8.44 3.89
N ASN A 248 -1.61 7.38 4.14
CA ASN A 248 -2.61 6.85 3.22
C ASN A 248 -3.99 7.44 3.53
N HIS A 249 -4.79 7.63 2.48
CA HIS A 249 -6.22 7.97 2.49
C HIS A 249 -6.71 8.64 3.80
N PRO A 250 -6.17 9.83 4.16
CA PRO A 250 -6.23 10.36 5.52
C PRO A 250 -7.64 10.75 5.99
N LEU A 251 -8.61 10.72 5.09
CA LEU A 251 -10.00 11.11 5.29
C LEU A 251 -10.99 9.94 5.12
N GLN A 252 -10.51 8.71 4.93
CA GLN A 252 -11.37 7.56 4.67
C GLN A 252 -11.96 6.96 5.94
N GLY A 253 -13.17 7.39 6.29
CA GLY A 253 -14.02 6.73 7.28
C GLY A 253 -13.31 6.37 8.59
N ASP A 254 -13.51 5.13 9.04
CA ASP A 254 -12.91 4.59 10.27
C ASP A 254 -11.37 4.48 10.22
N TRP A 255 -10.79 4.60 9.02
CA TRP A 255 -9.35 4.45 8.75
C TRP A 255 -8.67 5.81 8.51
N ALA A 256 -9.39 6.90 8.74
CA ALA A 256 -8.85 8.25 8.66
C ALA A 256 -7.66 8.43 9.62
N TRP A 257 -6.71 9.27 9.22
CA TRP A 257 -5.49 9.48 9.99
C TRP A 257 -5.74 10.27 11.28
N GLN A 258 -5.49 9.64 12.43
CA GLN A 258 -5.71 10.20 13.77
C GLN A 258 -4.44 10.23 14.63
N HIS A 259 -3.32 9.73 14.12
CA HIS A 259 -2.06 9.74 14.85
C HIS A 259 -1.46 11.15 14.89
N PRO A 260 -1.04 11.65 16.07
CA PRO A 260 -0.27 12.87 16.14
C PRO A 260 1.11 12.63 15.51
N LEU A 261 1.61 13.64 14.79
CA LEU A 261 2.94 13.65 14.22
C LEU A 261 3.64 14.94 14.62
N THR A 262 4.84 14.82 15.19
CA THR A 262 5.75 15.94 15.43
C THR A 262 6.44 16.39 14.13
N THR A 263 6.71 15.44 13.25
CA THR A 263 7.28 15.66 11.92
C THR A 263 6.39 14.99 10.88
N LEU A 264 5.89 15.76 9.92
CA LEU A 264 5.11 15.20 8.83
C LEU A 264 6.05 14.51 7.82
N PRO A 265 5.66 13.33 7.30
CA PRO A 265 6.39 12.74 6.18
C PRO A 265 6.32 13.63 4.94
N ALA A 266 7.33 13.54 4.09
CA ALA A 266 7.38 14.32 2.86
C ALA A 266 6.30 13.92 1.85
N ALA A 267 5.87 12.66 1.86
CA ALA A 267 4.86 12.14 0.95
C ALA A 267 3.47 12.00 1.61
N LEU A 268 2.45 12.13 0.77
CA LEU A 268 1.04 11.99 1.13
C LEU A 268 0.29 11.36 -0.05
N GLU A 269 -0.50 10.31 0.23
CA GLU A 269 -1.51 9.83 -0.70
C GLU A 269 -2.67 10.83 -0.68
N LEU A 270 -2.58 11.82 -1.56
CA LEU A 270 -3.61 12.83 -1.65
C LEU A 270 -4.82 12.26 -2.39
N TRP A 271 -4.60 11.62 -3.54
CA TRP A 271 -5.68 11.09 -4.37
C TRP A 271 -5.82 9.58 -4.19
N HIS A 272 -6.81 9.20 -3.39
CA HIS A 272 -7.18 7.81 -3.17
C HIS A 272 -8.40 7.42 -4.04
N VAL A 273 -8.56 6.13 -4.36
CA VAL A 273 -9.69 5.64 -5.19
C VAL A 273 -11.06 6.06 -4.68
N SER A 274 -11.23 6.25 -3.37
CA SER A 274 -12.49 6.69 -2.76
C SER A 274 -12.97 8.05 -3.27
N TRP A 275 -12.08 8.89 -3.81
CA TRP A 275 -12.47 10.16 -4.44
C TRP A 275 -13.31 9.97 -5.71
N PHE A 276 -13.28 8.81 -6.35
CA PHE A 276 -14.11 8.56 -7.53
C PHE A 276 -15.61 8.48 -7.18
N LEU A 277 -15.96 8.31 -5.90
CA LEU A 277 -17.33 8.43 -5.40
C LEU A 277 -17.81 9.90 -5.40
N GLU A 278 -16.89 10.85 -5.20
CA GLU A 278 -17.16 12.29 -5.22
C GLU A 278 -15.98 13.04 -5.83
N ALA A 279 -15.90 13.08 -7.17
CA ALA A 279 -14.75 13.64 -7.88
C ALA A 279 -14.52 15.15 -7.65
N THR A 280 -15.53 15.84 -7.10
CA THR A 280 -15.51 17.27 -6.72
C THR A 280 -15.11 17.50 -5.26
N ALA A 281 -14.75 16.45 -4.51
CA ALA A 281 -14.41 16.55 -3.10
C ALA A 281 -13.23 17.51 -2.86
N THR A 282 -13.39 18.42 -1.88
CA THR A 282 -12.38 19.42 -1.54
C THR A 282 -11.71 19.22 -0.17
N ALA A 283 -12.26 18.34 0.68
CA ALA A 283 -11.72 18.05 2.00
C ALA A 283 -10.23 17.62 2.00
N PRO A 284 -9.75 16.82 1.05
CA PRO A 284 -8.34 16.45 0.98
C PRO A 284 -7.40 17.64 0.75
N TRP A 285 -7.85 18.65 -0.01
CA TRP A 285 -7.10 19.90 -0.20
C TRP A 285 -7.03 20.72 1.09
N ALA A 286 -8.10 20.71 1.89
CA ALA A 286 -8.07 21.32 3.22
C ALA A 286 -7.13 20.57 4.18
N PHE A 287 -7.02 19.25 4.06
CA PHE A 287 -6.07 18.45 4.84
C PHE A 287 -4.61 18.73 4.45
N LEU A 288 -4.35 18.92 3.15
CA LEU A 288 -3.04 19.23 2.59
C LEU A 288 -2.42 20.53 3.14
N GLU A 289 -3.22 21.47 3.65
CA GLU A 289 -2.73 22.70 4.33
C GLU A 289 -1.82 22.41 5.54
N ARG A 290 -1.88 21.19 6.09
CA ARG A 290 -0.95 20.76 7.15
C ARG A 290 0.45 20.47 6.61
N TRP A 291 0.58 20.15 5.32
CA TRP A 291 1.83 19.76 4.68
C TRP A 291 2.59 20.97 4.12
N ARG A 292 3.88 20.76 3.86
CA ARG A 292 4.72 21.75 3.17
C ARG A 292 4.27 21.89 1.71
N ARG A 293 4.44 23.07 1.12
CA ARG A 293 4.06 23.34 -0.29
C ARG A 293 4.79 22.44 -1.30
N ASP A 294 5.96 21.89 -0.97
CA ASP A 294 6.71 20.93 -1.79
C ASP A 294 6.51 19.48 -1.32
N ALA A 295 5.36 19.16 -0.70
CA ALA A 295 4.98 17.79 -0.41
C ALA A 295 4.93 16.94 -1.68
N VAL A 296 5.35 15.69 -1.56
CA VAL A 296 5.28 14.71 -2.63
C VAL A 296 3.88 14.12 -2.63
N LEU A 297 3.13 14.39 -3.69
CA LEU A 297 1.76 13.91 -3.80
C LEU A 297 1.74 12.59 -4.57
N LEU A 298 1.10 11.60 -3.96
CA LEU A 298 0.86 10.28 -4.53
C LEU A 298 -0.64 10.04 -4.67
N GLY A 299 -0.97 9.09 -5.53
CA GLY A 299 -2.27 8.44 -5.55
C GLY A 299 -2.12 6.93 -5.63
N GLY A 300 -3.13 6.23 -5.11
CA GLY A 300 -3.12 4.79 -5.00
C GLY A 300 -4.53 4.22 -5.12
N SER A 301 -4.62 3.04 -5.72
CA SER A 301 -5.92 2.38 -5.94
C SER A 301 -6.45 1.65 -4.72
N ASP A 302 -5.59 1.33 -3.75
CA ASP A 302 -5.92 0.48 -2.61
C ASP A 302 -6.62 -0.82 -3.08
N TYR A 303 -6.03 -1.43 -4.11
CA TYR A 303 -6.64 -2.57 -4.79
C TYR A 303 -6.55 -3.83 -3.93
N HIS A 304 -7.69 -4.50 -3.74
CA HIS A 304 -7.78 -5.76 -2.99
C HIS A 304 -8.41 -6.89 -3.82
N ASN A 305 -9.43 -6.59 -4.63
CA ASN A 305 -10.17 -7.61 -5.37
C ASN A 305 -10.82 -7.06 -6.66
N PRO A 306 -11.25 -7.94 -7.58
CA PRO A 306 -11.87 -7.54 -8.84
C PRO A 306 -13.31 -7.04 -8.69
N GLU A 307 -14.01 -7.40 -7.60
CA GLU A 307 -15.41 -6.98 -7.36
C GLU A 307 -15.54 -5.47 -7.16
N HIS A 308 -14.45 -4.81 -6.77
CA HIS A 308 -14.32 -3.35 -6.77
C HIS A 308 -14.66 -2.69 -8.11
N GLY A 309 -14.52 -3.42 -9.24
CA GLY A 309 -14.88 -2.92 -10.57
C GLY A 309 -13.87 -1.96 -11.20
N TYR A 310 -12.66 -1.86 -10.65
CA TYR A 310 -11.52 -1.13 -11.21
C TYR A 310 -10.24 -1.99 -11.18
N LEU A 311 -9.17 -1.49 -11.81
CA LEU A 311 -7.86 -2.14 -11.85
C LEU A 311 -6.83 -1.33 -11.05
N PRO A 312 -5.72 -1.94 -10.61
CA PRO A 312 -4.56 -1.20 -10.10
C PRO A 312 -4.19 -0.06 -11.05
N GLY A 313 -3.87 1.11 -10.51
CA GLY A 313 -3.68 2.36 -11.26
C GLY A 313 -4.93 3.20 -11.40
N THR A 314 -5.82 3.17 -10.41
CA THR A 314 -7.02 4.02 -10.35
C THR A 314 -7.10 4.73 -8.98
N PRO A 315 -6.48 5.91 -8.80
CA PRO A 315 -5.76 6.72 -9.79
C PRO A 315 -4.34 6.23 -10.08
N VAL A 316 -3.72 6.82 -11.11
CA VAL A 316 -2.33 6.55 -11.52
C VAL A 316 -1.42 7.62 -10.96
N THR A 317 -0.31 7.20 -10.36
CA THR A 317 0.82 8.10 -10.11
C THR A 317 1.86 7.94 -11.22
N TRP A 318 2.21 9.06 -11.85
CA TRP A 318 3.30 9.18 -12.78
C TRP A 318 4.57 9.64 -12.08
N VAL A 319 5.71 9.03 -12.43
CA VAL A 319 7.02 9.36 -11.85
C VAL A 319 8.01 9.64 -12.97
N ALA A 320 8.62 10.83 -13.00
CA ALA A 320 9.67 11.15 -13.96
C ALA A 320 11.04 10.66 -13.46
N ALA A 321 11.53 9.58 -14.04
CA ALA A 321 12.77 8.91 -13.66
C ALA A 321 13.66 8.61 -14.88
N GLU A 322 14.93 8.30 -14.64
CA GLU A 322 15.91 7.97 -15.70
C GLU A 322 15.61 6.62 -16.35
N ASP A 323 15.15 5.66 -15.54
CA ASP A 323 14.61 4.38 -15.95
C ASP A 323 13.52 3.93 -14.96
N ARG A 324 12.97 2.73 -15.17
CA ARG A 324 11.91 2.15 -14.33
C ARG A 324 12.42 1.21 -13.25
N SER A 325 13.70 1.21 -12.89
CA SER A 325 14.20 0.41 -11.76
C SER A 325 13.54 0.88 -10.44
N PRO A 326 13.40 0.00 -9.43
CA PRO A 326 12.87 0.39 -8.13
C PRO A 326 13.61 1.61 -7.52
N GLU A 327 14.93 1.63 -7.65
CA GLU A 327 15.80 2.69 -7.14
C GLU A 327 15.51 4.03 -7.84
N ALA A 328 15.48 4.04 -9.18
CA ALA A 328 15.23 5.26 -9.96
C ALA A 328 13.83 5.84 -9.71
N ILE A 329 12.81 4.97 -9.58
CA ILE A 329 11.44 5.38 -9.26
C ILE A 329 11.39 6.00 -7.87
N LEU A 330 11.92 5.34 -6.83
CA LEU A 330 11.90 5.87 -5.47
C LEU A 330 12.74 7.15 -5.33
N ASP A 331 13.90 7.25 -6.00
CA ASP A 331 14.70 8.48 -6.04
C ASP A 331 13.94 9.65 -6.69
N ALA A 332 13.20 9.38 -7.77
CA ALA A 332 12.35 10.38 -8.40
C ALA A 332 11.18 10.81 -7.50
N VAL A 333 10.58 9.89 -6.75
CA VAL A 333 9.56 10.22 -5.74
C VAL A 333 10.16 11.10 -4.64
N ARG A 334 11.35 10.75 -4.10
CA ARG A 334 12.04 11.59 -3.09
C ARG A 334 12.34 13.00 -3.62
N ALA A 335 12.61 13.13 -4.92
CA ALA A 335 12.83 14.41 -5.59
C ALA A 335 11.53 15.21 -5.87
N GLY A 336 10.35 14.64 -5.58
CA GLY A 336 9.04 15.24 -5.84
C GLY A 336 8.68 15.28 -7.32
N ARG A 337 9.25 14.39 -8.14
CA ARG A 337 8.99 14.31 -9.59
C ARG A 337 7.74 13.46 -9.87
N THR A 338 6.62 13.81 -9.24
CA THR A 338 5.36 13.08 -9.32
C THR A 338 4.24 13.90 -9.95
N ALA A 339 3.33 13.20 -10.61
CA ALA A 339 2.04 13.70 -11.05
C ALA A 339 0.99 12.61 -10.85
N VAL A 340 -0.28 12.97 -10.73
CA VAL A 340 -1.38 12.01 -10.55
C VAL A 340 -2.45 12.26 -11.59
N THR A 341 -2.96 11.21 -12.22
CA THR A 341 -4.07 11.27 -13.19
C THR A 341 -5.12 10.23 -12.85
N ARG A 342 -6.35 10.41 -13.33
CA ARG A 342 -7.43 9.46 -13.06
C ARG A 342 -7.18 8.04 -13.59
N LEU A 343 -6.65 7.93 -14.82
CA LEU A 343 -6.51 6.67 -15.55
C LEU A 343 -5.25 6.69 -16.42
N PRO A 344 -4.62 5.53 -16.71
CA PRO A 344 -3.36 5.43 -17.47
C PRO A 344 -3.59 5.47 -18.99
N VAL A 345 -4.58 6.23 -19.46
CA VAL A 345 -4.97 6.23 -20.89
C VAL A 345 -4.36 7.42 -21.66
N PRO A 346 -4.06 7.27 -22.97
CA PRO A 346 -3.37 8.28 -23.76
C PRO A 346 -4.05 9.66 -23.76
N ASP A 347 -5.38 9.68 -23.79
CA ASP A 347 -6.18 10.90 -23.92
C ASP A 347 -6.64 11.48 -22.57
N ALA A 348 -6.24 10.90 -21.45
CA ALA A 348 -6.61 11.43 -20.13
C ALA A 348 -5.86 12.76 -19.86
N PRO A 349 -6.52 13.83 -19.39
CA PRO A 349 -5.84 15.05 -19.01
C PRO A 349 -4.69 14.78 -18.02
N ALA A 350 -3.53 15.37 -18.26
CA ALA A 350 -2.36 15.26 -17.41
C ALA A 350 -1.74 16.63 -17.15
N LEU A 351 -1.12 16.77 -15.99
CA LEU A 351 -0.36 17.94 -15.59
C LEU A 351 1.00 17.47 -15.10
N VAL A 352 2.06 17.90 -15.76
CA VAL A 352 3.44 17.47 -15.47
C VAL A 352 4.37 18.66 -15.39
N ARG A 353 5.49 18.51 -14.67
CA ARG A 353 6.53 19.55 -14.56
C ARG A 353 7.72 19.25 -15.46
N VAL A 354 8.19 20.26 -16.19
CA VAL A 354 9.37 20.19 -17.08
C VAL A 354 10.24 21.42 -16.86
N ASP A 355 11.45 21.25 -16.34
CA ASP A 355 12.45 22.33 -16.15
C ASP A 355 11.94 23.60 -15.45
N GLY A 356 10.96 23.45 -14.54
CA GLY A 356 10.35 24.57 -13.79
C GLY A 356 8.99 25.01 -14.33
N ASP A 357 8.66 24.66 -15.56
CA ASP A 357 7.36 24.91 -16.17
C ASP A 357 6.35 23.82 -15.79
N LEU A 358 5.06 24.18 -15.77
CA LEU A 358 3.98 23.21 -15.80
C LEU A 358 3.48 23.03 -17.23
N VAL A 359 3.25 21.79 -17.63
CA VAL A 359 2.73 21.44 -18.94
C VAL A 359 1.45 20.63 -18.75
N ALA A 360 0.33 21.23 -19.17
CA ALA A 360 -0.94 20.53 -19.26
C ALA A 360 -1.05 19.84 -20.62
N VAL A 361 -1.50 18.58 -20.64
CA VAL A 361 -1.63 17.72 -21.82
C VAL A 361 -3.03 17.11 -21.87
N ALA A 362 -3.64 17.05 -23.05
CA ALA A 362 -5.04 16.66 -23.27
C ALA A 362 -6.00 17.44 -22.35
N ALA A 363 -5.78 18.75 -22.24
CA ALA A 363 -6.38 19.59 -21.20
C ALA A 363 -7.20 20.77 -21.77
N ASP A 364 -7.61 20.73 -23.03
CA ASP A 364 -8.48 21.78 -23.59
C ASP A 364 -9.79 21.86 -22.81
N GLY A 365 -10.18 23.08 -22.42
CA GLY A 365 -11.38 23.32 -21.61
C GLY A 365 -11.25 22.96 -20.12
N ALA A 366 -10.11 22.42 -19.66
CA ALA A 366 -9.85 22.19 -18.25
C ALA A 366 -9.55 23.50 -17.50
N VAL A 367 -9.86 23.53 -16.21
CA VAL A 367 -9.51 24.63 -15.31
C VAL A 367 -8.26 24.25 -14.54
N LEU A 368 -7.17 25.00 -14.73
CA LEU A 368 -5.99 24.92 -13.88
C LEU A 368 -6.25 25.71 -12.60
N ARG A 369 -5.94 25.11 -11.45
CA ARG A 369 -6.03 25.75 -10.13
C ARG A 369 -4.79 25.48 -9.29
N ASP A 370 -4.33 26.50 -8.57
CA ASP A 370 -3.27 26.36 -7.56
C ASP A 370 -3.81 26.28 -6.13
N LEU A 371 -2.92 26.06 -5.15
CA LEU A 371 -3.27 26.03 -3.72
C LEU A 371 -3.96 27.31 -3.23
N ASP A 372 -3.57 28.47 -3.75
CA ASP A 372 -4.12 29.77 -3.33
C ASP A 372 -5.50 30.04 -3.97
N GLY A 373 -6.03 29.07 -4.73
CA GLY A 373 -7.35 29.11 -5.35
C GLY A 373 -7.40 29.92 -6.65
N ARG A 374 -6.26 30.40 -7.15
CA ARG A 374 -6.19 31.11 -8.44
C ARG A 374 -6.48 30.14 -9.56
N SER A 375 -7.31 30.57 -10.51
CA SER A 375 -7.79 29.70 -11.59
C SER A 375 -7.59 30.30 -12.97
N ARG A 376 -7.37 29.42 -13.94
CA ARG A 376 -7.25 29.76 -15.35
C ARG A 376 -7.89 28.67 -16.21
N LEU A 377 -8.80 29.06 -17.10
CA LEU A 377 -9.29 28.18 -18.17
C LEU A 377 -8.17 27.95 -19.19
N LEU A 378 -7.95 26.69 -19.56
CA LEU A 378 -6.96 26.29 -20.55
C LEU A 378 -7.60 26.21 -21.93
N HIS A 379 -6.85 26.67 -22.93
CA HIS A 379 -7.23 26.63 -24.35
C HIS A 379 -6.14 25.92 -25.14
N GLY A 380 -6.50 24.81 -25.77
CA GLY A 380 -5.61 23.91 -26.50
C GLY A 380 -5.23 22.66 -25.71
N ASP A 381 -4.94 21.57 -26.44
CA ASP A 381 -4.61 20.27 -25.84
C ASP A 381 -3.27 20.26 -25.11
N ARG A 382 -2.34 21.15 -25.50
CA ARG A 382 -1.04 21.29 -24.83
C ARG A 382 -0.80 22.74 -24.45
N VAL A 383 -0.76 23.02 -23.16
CA VAL A 383 -0.55 24.38 -22.63
C VAL A 383 0.66 24.39 -21.70
N VAL A 384 1.59 25.30 -21.95
CA VAL A 384 2.74 25.54 -21.08
C VAL A 384 2.44 26.74 -20.17
N ILE A 385 2.66 26.56 -18.88
CA ILE A 385 2.59 27.59 -17.85
C ILE A 385 4.03 27.84 -17.39
N PRO A 386 4.68 28.91 -17.88
CA PRO A 386 6.09 29.14 -17.63
C PRO A 386 6.34 29.53 -16.17
N ASP A 387 7.50 29.14 -15.64
CA ASP A 387 8.03 29.58 -14.34
C ASP A 387 7.02 29.39 -13.18
N ALA A 388 6.21 28.33 -13.25
CA ALA A 388 5.23 28.03 -12.23
C ALA A 388 5.94 27.68 -10.89
N PRO A 389 5.66 28.39 -9.79
CA PRO A 389 6.23 28.07 -8.48
C PRO A 389 6.06 26.58 -8.13
N ARG A 390 6.98 26.03 -7.31
CA ARG A 390 6.75 24.71 -6.70
C ARG A 390 5.53 24.79 -5.79
N GLY A 391 4.70 23.76 -5.85
CA GLY A 391 3.39 23.80 -5.21
C GLY A 391 2.44 22.86 -5.93
N PRO A 392 1.46 22.30 -5.22
CA PRO A 392 0.47 21.48 -5.86
C PRO A 392 -0.50 22.31 -6.70
N TYR A 393 -0.68 21.84 -7.92
CA TYR A 393 -1.63 22.32 -8.91
C TYR A 393 -2.56 21.17 -9.28
N ARG A 394 -3.76 21.53 -9.71
CA ARG A 394 -4.72 20.57 -10.23
C ARG A 394 -5.39 21.07 -11.49
N LEU A 395 -5.72 20.12 -12.36
CA LEU A 395 -6.66 20.30 -13.44
C LEU A 395 -8.03 19.83 -12.96
N GLU A 396 -9.06 20.63 -13.22
CA GLU A 396 -10.45 20.32 -12.92
C GLU A 396 -11.29 20.41 -14.21
N THR A 397 -12.42 19.72 -14.26
CA THR A 397 -13.48 20.08 -15.21
C THR A 397 -14.05 21.47 -14.84
N PRO A 398 -14.81 22.13 -15.74
CA PRO A 398 -15.51 23.37 -15.38
C PRO A 398 -16.44 23.25 -14.16
N GLU A 399 -16.94 22.05 -13.89
CA GLU A 399 -17.79 21.70 -12.75
C GLU A 399 -17.00 21.37 -11.47
N GLY A 400 -15.66 21.38 -11.53
CA GLY A 400 -14.78 21.18 -10.38
C GLY A 400 -14.35 19.73 -10.13
N ALA A 401 -14.64 18.78 -11.02
CA ALA A 401 -14.18 17.41 -10.87
C ALA A 401 -12.68 17.32 -11.14
N CYS A 402 -11.89 16.76 -10.22
CA CYS A 402 -10.45 16.64 -10.37
C CYS A 402 -10.08 15.73 -11.55
N LEU A 403 -9.11 16.14 -12.36
CA LEU A 403 -8.63 15.43 -13.56
C LEU A 403 -7.18 14.98 -13.43
N ALA A 404 -6.31 15.87 -12.92
CA ALA A 404 -4.90 15.60 -12.72
C ALA A 404 -4.33 16.49 -11.61
N ILE A 405 -3.24 16.06 -10.98
CA ILE A 405 -2.51 16.78 -9.93
C ILE A 405 -1.02 16.76 -10.28
N SER A 406 -0.30 17.85 -10.02
CA SER A 406 1.17 17.92 -10.08
C SER A 406 1.69 18.73 -8.89
N ALA A 407 2.87 18.39 -8.36
CA ALA A 407 3.55 19.14 -7.29
C ALA A 407 4.63 20.13 -7.79
#